data_AF-A0A2V3UFE0-F1
#
_entry.id   AF-A0A2V3UFE0-F1
#
_cell.length_a   1.000
_cell.length_b   1.000
_cell.length_c   1.000
_cell.angle_alpha   90.00
_cell.angle_beta   90.00
_cell.angle_gamma   90.00
#
_symmetry.space_group_name_H-M   'P 1'
#
loop_
_entity.id
_entity.type
_entity.pdbx_description
1 polymer ?
#
loop_
_entity_poly.entity_id
_entity_poly.type
_entity_poly.pdbx_seq_one_letter_code
_entity_poly.pdbx_strand_id
1 'polypeptide(L)'
;MRRLIACALLMLAAMPAARADCNVEDTGLEPAIAAKSELQEAKNAQIVRDLRNLRDAAIVLDSYGFPDECKRLVTIVKGLVANPDSTIKRSSDTDEEKAEEIQESREPKAPKERRGSGR
;
A
#
# COMPACT_ATOMS: atom_id res chain seq x y z
N MET A 1 -29.87 -16.59 -48.50
CA MET A 1 -29.24 -15.48 -47.73
C MET A 1 -29.58 -15.52 -46.23
N ARG A 2 -29.54 -16.70 -45.58
CA ARG A 2 -30.00 -16.87 -44.17
C ARG A 2 -28.98 -17.59 -43.27
N ARG A 3 -27.78 -17.88 -43.81
CA ARG A 3 -26.68 -18.56 -43.10
C ARG A 3 -25.50 -17.65 -42.76
N LEU A 4 -25.52 -16.38 -43.16
CA LEU A 4 -24.46 -15.41 -42.88
C LEU A 4 -24.65 -14.63 -41.56
N ILE A 5 -25.82 -14.77 -40.91
CA ILE A 5 -26.15 -14.01 -39.70
C ILE A 5 -25.62 -14.72 -38.43
N ALA A 6 -25.30 -16.01 -38.50
CA ALA A 6 -24.89 -16.79 -37.31
C ALA A 6 -23.44 -16.55 -36.88
N CYS A 7 -22.55 -16.09 -37.76
CA CYS A 7 -21.13 -15.86 -37.42
C CYS A 7 -20.88 -14.53 -36.68
N ALA A 8 -21.80 -13.55 -36.77
CA ALA A 8 -21.58 -12.23 -36.16
C ALA A 8 -21.81 -12.23 -34.63
N LEU A 9 -22.63 -13.15 -34.11
CA LEU A 9 -22.97 -13.20 -32.68
C LEU A 9 -21.92 -13.89 -31.81
N LEU A 10 -21.02 -14.71 -32.39
CA LEU A 10 -19.98 -15.40 -31.62
C LEU A 10 -18.75 -14.53 -31.30
N MET A 11 -18.54 -13.40 -32.00
CA MET A 11 -17.38 -12.53 -31.75
C MET A 11 -17.56 -11.59 -30.55
N LEU A 12 -18.76 -11.46 -29.99
CA LEU A 12 -19.02 -10.53 -28.87
C LEU A 12 -18.70 -11.13 -27.49
N ALA A 13 -18.42 -12.44 -27.41
CA ALA A 13 -18.16 -13.14 -26.14
C ALA A 13 -16.66 -13.18 -25.75
N ALA A 14 -15.77 -12.66 -26.59
CA ALA A 14 -14.32 -12.68 -26.37
C ALA A 14 -13.74 -11.28 -26.06
N MET A 15 -14.57 -10.30 -25.73
CA MET A 15 -14.09 -9.05 -25.17
C MET A 15 -13.61 -9.37 -23.74
N PRO A 16 -12.31 -9.25 -23.42
CA PRO A 16 -11.90 -9.27 -22.02
C PRO A 16 -12.72 -8.16 -21.36
N ALA A 17 -13.44 -8.50 -20.29
CA ALA A 17 -14.09 -7.48 -19.46
C ALA A 17 -13.01 -6.43 -19.19
N ALA A 18 -13.25 -5.19 -19.62
CA ALA A 18 -12.37 -4.08 -19.34
C ALA A 18 -12.24 -4.03 -17.81
N ARG A 19 -11.18 -4.66 -17.29
CA ARG A 19 -10.80 -4.51 -15.90
C ARG A 19 -10.48 -3.04 -15.82
N ALA A 20 -11.29 -2.29 -15.10
CA ALA A 20 -10.99 -0.90 -14.83
C ALA A 20 -9.64 -0.91 -14.10
N ASP A 21 -8.58 -0.64 -14.85
CA ASP A 21 -7.22 -0.59 -14.36
C ASP A 21 -7.18 0.42 -13.21
N CYS A 22 -6.56 0.01 -12.11
CA CYS A 22 -6.37 0.90 -10.99
C CYS A 22 -5.18 1.77 -11.31
N ASN A 23 -5.39 2.82 -12.10
CA ASN A 23 -4.30 3.70 -12.52
C ASN A 23 -3.85 4.59 -11.33
N VAL A 24 -3.00 4.03 -10.46
CA VAL A 24 -2.52 4.66 -9.23
C VAL A 24 -1.79 5.97 -9.53
N GLU A 25 -1.05 6.04 -10.64
CA GLU A 25 -0.34 7.26 -11.05
C GLU A 25 -1.32 8.39 -11.40
N ASP A 26 -2.40 8.08 -12.11
CA ASP A 26 -3.47 9.03 -12.44
C ASP A 26 -4.31 9.47 -11.23
N THR A 27 -4.23 8.75 -10.10
CA THR A 27 -5.06 9.06 -8.92
C THR A 27 -4.60 10.30 -8.15
N GLY A 28 -3.43 10.85 -8.45
CA GLY A 28 -2.91 12.07 -7.83
C GLY A 28 -2.54 11.92 -6.35
N LEU A 29 -2.27 10.70 -5.89
CA LEU A 29 -1.96 10.39 -4.49
C LEU A 29 -0.70 11.09 -3.97
N GLU A 30 0.40 11.06 -4.72
CA GLU A 30 1.65 11.72 -4.29
C GLU A 30 1.52 13.25 -4.21
N PRO A 31 0.96 13.94 -5.24
CA PRO A 31 0.65 15.37 -5.10
C PRO A 31 -0.26 15.68 -3.91
N ALA A 32 -1.26 14.83 -3.63
CA ALA A 32 -2.17 15.02 -2.51
C ALA A 32 -1.47 14.90 -1.15
N ILE A 33 -0.52 13.97 -1.00
CA ILE A 33 0.31 13.84 0.21
C ILE A 33 1.20 15.08 0.36
N ALA A 34 1.86 15.51 -0.72
CA ALA A 34 2.75 16.67 -0.72
C ALA A 34 2.03 17.99 -0.39
N ALA A 35 0.75 18.10 -0.74
CA ALA A 35 -0.05 19.30 -0.51
C ALA A 35 -0.49 19.53 0.95
N LYS A 36 -0.31 18.55 1.86
CA LYS A 36 -0.72 18.67 3.26
C LYS A 36 0.45 19.12 4.13
N SER A 37 0.40 20.36 4.64
CA SER A 37 1.45 20.93 5.48
C SER A 37 1.67 20.15 6.77
N GLU A 38 0.61 19.59 7.35
CA GLU A 38 0.65 18.78 8.56
C GLU A 38 1.51 17.53 8.34
N LEU A 39 1.41 16.91 7.15
CA LEU A 39 2.21 15.75 6.78
C LEU A 39 3.68 16.12 6.52
N GLN A 40 4.00 17.36 6.16
CA GLN A 40 5.38 17.79 5.88
C GLN A 40 6.19 18.12 7.14
N GLU A 41 5.56 18.14 8.32
CA GLU A 41 6.30 18.32 9.56
C GLU A 41 7.26 17.14 9.81
N ALA A 42 8.50 17.43 10.26
CA ALA A 42 9.53 16.41 10.46
C ALA A 42 9.07 15.25 11.37
N LYS A 43 8.27 15.55 12.41
CA LYS A 43 7.70 14.56 13.32
C LYS A 43 6.74 13.56 12.64
N ASN A 44 6.18 13.92 11.48
CA ASN A 44 5.22 13.12 10.73
C ASN A 44 5.86 12.37 9.55
N ALA A 45 7.19 12.38 9.44
CA ALA A 45 7.91 11.74 8.34
C ALA A 45 7.61 10.24 8.21
N GLN A 46 7.35 9.54 9.32
CA GLN A 46 6.96 8.13 9.30
C GLN A 46 5.61 7.93 8.62
N ILE A 47 4.62 8.75 8.95
CA ILE A 47 3.27 8.68 8.36
C ILE A 47 3.33 8.92 6.85
N VAL A 48 4.15 9.88 6.41
CA VAL A 48 4.37 10.11 4.97
C VAL A 48 4.98 8.88 4.30
N ARG A 49 5.95 8.22 4.93
CA ARG A 49 6.51 6.96 4.41
C ARG A 49 5.44 5.88 4.32
N ASP A 50 4.60 5.72 5.33
CA ASP A 50 3.55 4.71 5.34
C ASP A 50 2.49 4.96 4.26
N LEU A 51 2.07 6.22 4.07
CA LEU A 51 1.15 6.59 2.99
C LEU A 51 1.73 6.31 1.60
N ARG A 52 3.02 6.57 1.40
CA ARG A 52 3.74 6.23 0.16
C ARG A 52 3.88 4.72 -0.02
N ASN A 53 4.17 3.98 1.04
CA ASN A 53 4.22 2.51 1.00
C ASN A 53 2.86 1.91 0.62
N LEU A 54 1.74 2.46 1.14
CA LEU A 54 0.40 2.01 0.76
C LEU A 54 0.07 2.36 -0.70
N ARG A 55 0.52 3.51 -1.21
CA ARG A 55 0.43 3.86 -2.64
C ARG A 55 1.20 2.84 -3.48
N ASP A 56 2.43 2.51 -3.10
CA ASP A 56 3.26 1.56 -3.85
C ASP A 56 2.68 0.14 -3.80
N ALA A 57 2.09 -0.26 -2.68
CA ALA A 57 1.34 -1.51 -2.57
C ALA A 57 0.13 -1.55 -3.52
N ALA A 58 -0.54 -0.42 -3.78
CA ALA A 58 -1.61 -0.35 -4.78
C ALA A 58 -1.10 -0.62 -6.20
N ILE A 59 0.09 -0.10 -6.56
CA ILE A 59 0.76 -0.39 -7.84
C ILE A 59 1.03 -1.89 -7.97
N VAL A 60 1.49 -2.54 -6.89
CA VAL A 60 1.70 -3.99 -6.85
C VAL A 60 0.37 -4.74 -7.05
N LEU A 61 -0.70 -4.37 -6.34
CA LEU A 61 -2.00 -5.01 -6.50
C LEU A 61 -2.53 -4.92 -7.94
N ASP A 62 -2.41 -3.75 -8.56
CA ASP A 62 -2.81 -3.55 -9.96
C ASP A 62 -1.97 -4.43 -10.91
N SER A 63 -0.64 -4.40 -10.74
CA SER A 63 0.31 -5.17 -11.57
C SER A 63 0.09 -6.68 -11.50
N TYR A 64 -0.41 -7.19 -10.37
CA TYR A 64 -0.68 -8.61 -10.16
C TYR A 64 -2.13 -9.03 -10.49
N GLY A 65 -2.94 -8.11 -11.03
CA GLY A 65 -4.30 -8.42 -11.48
C GLY A 65 -5.35 -8.44 -10.36
N PHE A 66 -5.13 -7.65 -9.29
CA PHE A 66 -6.06 -7.39 -8.19
C PHE A 66 -6.66 -5.97 -8.27
N PRO A 67 -7.42 -5.62 -9.32
CA PRO A 67 -7.84 -4.24 -9.56
C PRO A 67 -8.87 -3.73 -8.54
N ASP A 68 -9.68 -4.60 -7.96
CA ASP A 68 -10.70 -4.20 -6.98
C ASP A 68 -10.08 -3.95 -5.61
N GLU A 69 -9.09 -4.76 -5.22
CA GLU A 69 -8.26 -4.55 -4.04
C GLU A 69 -7.44 -3.26 -4.18
N CYS A 70 -6.86 -3.01 -5.36
CA CYS A 70 -6.17 -1.76 -5.62
C CYS A 70 -7.09 -0.55 -5.46
N LYS A 71 -8.29 -0.55 -6.07
CA LYS A 71 -9.26 0.56 -5.92
C LYS A 71 -9.65 0.78 -4.46
N ARG A 72 -9.85 -0.31 -3.72
CA ARG A 72 -10.17 -0.25 -2.30
C ARG A 72 -9.03 0.38 -1.51
N LEU A 73 -7.80 -0.03 -1.77
CA LEU A 73 -6.61 0.53 -1.12
C LEU A 73 -6.43 2.02 -1.46
N VAL A 74 -6.51 2.40 -2.73
CA VAL A 74 -6.44 3.80 -3.17
C VAL A 74 -7.50 4.65 -2.46
N THR A 75 -8.72 4.14 -2.33
CA THR A 75 -9.81 4.85 -1.62
C THR A 75 -9.48 5.05 -0.15
N ILE A 76 -8.91 4.04 0.52
CA ILE A 76 -8.46 4.14 1.91
C ILE A 76 -7.37 5.21 2.04
N VAL A 77 -6.32 5.16 1.20
CA VAL A 77 -5.21 6.12 1.26
C VAL A 77 -5.72 7.55 1.02
N LYS A 78 -6.62 7.75 0.05
CA LYS A 78 -7.26 9.07 -0.16
C LYS A 78 -7.99 9.56 1.08
N GLY A 79 -8.71 8.68 1.78
CA GLY A 79 -9.39 9.02 3.04
C GLY A 79 -8.42 9.43 4.16
N LEU A 80 -7.28 8.73 4.27
CA LEU A 80 -6.23 9.05 5.25
C LEU A 80 -5.55 10.39 4.94
N VAL A 81 -5.23 10.66 3.67
CA VAL A 81 -4.64 11.92 3.22
C VAL A 81 -5.61 13.10 3.33
N ALA A 82 -6.92 12.86 3.15
CA ALA A 82 -7.93 13.89 3.30
C ALA A 82 -8.08 14.39 4.76
N ASN A 83 -7.71 13.56 5.74
CA ASN A 83 -7.87 13.84 7.16
C ASN A 83 -6.55 13.63 7.94
N PRO A 84 -5.49 14.40 7.63
CA PRO A 84 -4.15 14.16 8.15
C PRO A 84 -4.09 14.20 9.68
N ASP A 85 -4.78 15.13 10.35
CA ASP A 85 -4.81 15.22 11.82
C ASP A 85 -5.30 13.94 12.49
N SER A 86 -6.36 13.35 11.94
CA SER A 86 -6.94 12.11 12.48
C SER A 86 -6.04 10.89 12.21
N THR A 87 -5.33 10.90 11.08
CA THR A 87 -4.36 9.88 10.71
C THR A 87 -3.15 9.96 11.63
N ILE A 88 -2.59 11.16 11.82
CA ILE A 88 -1.44 11.43 12.70
C ILE A 88 -1.74 11.04 14.14
N LYS A 89 -2.91 11.45 14.66
CA LYS A 89 -3.30 11.12 16.03
C LYS A 89 -3.35 9.60 16.26
N ARG A 90 -4.01 8.87 15.35
CA ARG A 90 -4.14 7.41 15.47
C ARG A 90 -2.84 6.65 15.26
N SER A 91 -1.93 7.14 14.41
CA SER A 91 -0.61 6.53 14.27
C SER A 91 0.24 6.75 15.53
N SER A 92 0.14 7.92 16.16
CA SER A 92 0.84 8.24 17.40
C SER A 92 0.35 7.46 18.61
N ASP A 93 -0.91 7.02 18.62
CA ASP A 93 -1.48 6.18 19.69
C ASP A 93 -0.94 4.73 19.67
N THR A 94 -0.06 4.39 18.73
CA THR A 94 0.59 3.08 18.64
C THR A 94 1.85 3.10 19.52
N ASP A 95 2.03 2.10 20.39
CA ASP A 95 3.18 1.94 21.33
C ASP A 95 4.57 1.76 20.65
N GLU A 96 4.75 2.22 19.40
CA GLU A 96 6.00 2.17 18.64
C GLU A 96 7.14 2.89 19.38
N GLU A 97 6.86 4.03 20.01
CA GLU A 97 7.86 4.79 20.80
C GLU A 97 8.42 3.95 21.96
N LYS A 98 7.56 3.12 22.56
CA LYS A 98 7.93 2.17 23.61
C LYS A 98 8.65 0.94 23.05
N ALA A 99 8.32 0.54 21.83
CA ALA A 99 9.01 -0.57 21.15
C ALA A 99 10.43 -0.20 20.73
N GLU A 100 10.67 1.05 20.29
CA GLU A 100 12.01 1.58 19.99
C GLU A 100 12.87 1.67 21.26
N GLU A 101 12.34 2.20 22.37
CA GLU A 101 13.03 2.24 23.67
C GLU A 101 13.45 0.84 24.16
N ILE A 102 12.60 -0.17 23.93
CA ILE A 102 12.91 -1.58 24.25
C ILE A 102 13.98 -2.16 23.31
N GLN A 103 14.06 -1.72 22.05
CA GLN A 103 15.09 -2.18 21.12
C GLN A 103 16.45 -1.55 21.41
N GLU A 104 16.48 -0.26 21.73
CA GLU A 104 17.71 0.47 22.06
C GLU A 104 18.32 -0.03 23.39
N SER A 105 17.48 -0.45 24.34
CA SER A 105 17.91 -1.03 25.62
C SER A 105 18.30 -2.53 25.56
N ARG A 106 18.18 -3.20 24.40
CA ARG A 106 18.61 -4.60 24.26
C ARG A 106 20.11 -4.71 24.07
N GLU A 107 20.80 -5.28 25.06
CA GLU A 107 22.18 -5.74 24.88
C GLU A 107 22.25 -6.88 23.84
N PRO A 108 23.24 -6.89 22.92
CA PRO A 108 23.42 -7.97 21.96
C PRO A 108 23.64 -9.30 22.68
N LYS A 109 22.79 -10.29 22.41
CA LYS A 109 23.04 -11.66 22.89
C LYS A 109 24.35 -12.17 22.30
N ALA A 110 25.32 -12.43 23.17
CA ALA A 110 26.60 -13.01 22.79
C ALA A 110 26.37 -14.28 21.94
N PRO A 111 27.16 -14.49 20.87
CA PRO A 111 27.05 -15.68 20.04
C PRO A 111 27.15 -16.92 20.93
N LYS A 112 26.15 -17.80 20.85
CA LYS A 112 26.25 -19.12 21.48
C LYS A 112 27.44 -19.82 20.84
N GLU A 113 28.53 -19.91 21.59
CA GLU A 113 29.69 -20.73 21.25
C GLU A 113 29.17 -22.11 20.88
N ARG A 114 29.37 -22.51 19.63
CA ARG A 114 29.13 -23.89 19.20
C ARG A 114 30.13 -24.74 19.97
N ARG A 115 29.72 -25.26 21.13
CA ARG A 115 30.48 -26.22 21.90
C ARG A 115 30.47 -27.55 21.13
N GLY A 116 31.33 -27.64 20.13
CA GLY A 116 31.75 -28.89 19.56
C GLY A 116 32.75 -29.57 20.50
N SER A 117 32.70 -30.90 20.48
CA SER A 117 33.79 -31.81 20.85
C SER A 117 34.01 -32.13 22.33
N GLY A 118 33.86 -33.43 22.63
CA GLY A 118 34.66 -34.10 23.65
C GLY A 118 33.86 -34.74 24.80
N ARG A 119 33.30 -35.92 24.57
CA ARG A 119 33.83 -37.19 25.13
C ARG A 119 33.02 -38.38 24.62
#